data_AF-A0A1V2YIN4-F1
#
_entry.id   AF-A0A1V2YIN4-F1
#
_cell.length_a   1.000
_cell.length_b   1.000
_cell.length_c   1.000
_cell.angle_alpha   90.00
_cell.angle_beta   90.00
_cell.angle_gamma   90.00
#
_symmetry.space_group_name_H-M   'P 1'
#
loop_
_entity.id
_entity.type
_entity.pdbx_description
1 polymer ?
#
loop_
_entity_poly.entity_id
_entity_poly.type
_entity_poly.pdbx_seq_one_letter_code
_entity_poly.pdbx_strand_id
1 'polypeptide(L)'
;MKRYQINSSTIRHARIQDCDWSYLKWFNNPTEIRQFKAVRENAKAIRFICSPTEAVQLEAVKASADNIKFIKHPTLNAQLVAVTKSGHCIKYIDNPSEDVQIAAVKGYGRALKYIENPSDTVILAAINRNPLSLQYVDNPAEEIQIVAVNSNPLAIQFIKHPSDEISWIAIKQDGLAIEFIDNPSIEMQLAAVRQDGLAIEFINNPSDEVKWEALNQSVFAIEYIKDASHDMKWTAINKFGETIRFIDNPSNEMKWAAIKQFCGALEFIDKPTGAMQLAAIKQDGRLIRFVNNPSSILKLVAVSQNGTAIEFIQEPTLELQHMAVNQTGFAIQFIQNPNEEIQLSAVLQNGRAIDFITNPSEDIKLAAVKQCGWAIANMENPSEEVKLAAVKQCGMVIEVIEDPSEEIKLAAVSQEGFAVQFIKNPSEEIINAAIAQSSLAIQFITNPSIDTKLIALQQNDWSMEFM
;
A
#
# COMPACT_ATOMS: atom_id res chain seq x y z
N MET A 1 16.71 92.59 -9.60
CA MET A 1 15.47 91.99 -9.07
C MET A 1 14.81 91.16 -10.16
N LYS A 2 14.85 89.83 -10.05
CA LYS A 2 13.78 88.88 -10.40
C LYS A 2 14.28 87.49 -10.01
N ARG A 3 13.95 87.09 -8.79
CA ARG A 3 14.07 85.70 -8.31
C ARG A 3 13.08 84.88 -9.13
N TYR A 4 13.56 83.98 -9.97
CA TYR A 4 12.71 82.87 -10.43
C TYR A 4 12.61 81.88 -9.27
N GLN A 5 11.45 81.88 -8.63
CA GLN A 5 11.05 80.83 -7.70
C GLN A 5 11.05 79.51 -8.46
N ILE A 6 11.99 78.64 -8.11
CA ILE A 6 11.94 77.24 -8.53
C ILE A 6 10.78 76.60 -7.77
N ASN A 7 9.75 76.22 -8.50
CA ASN A 7 8.53 75.63 -7.97
C ASN A 7 8.88 74.28 -7.31
N SER A 8 8.63 74.13 -6.01
CA SER A 8 8.98 72.92 -5.24
C SER A 8 8.22 71.67 -5.70
N SER A 9 7.14 71.85 -6.48
CA SER A 9 6.34 70.79 -7.10
C SER A 9 7.01 70.13 -8.30
N THR A 10 7.84 70.87 -9.06
CA THR A 10 8.59 70.35 -10.23
C THR A 10 9.80 69.53 -9.77
N ILE A 11 10.46 69.94 -8.68
CA ILE A 11 11.52 69.15 -8.03
C ILE A 11 10.93 67.88 -7.38
N ARG A 12 9.71 67.93 -6.83
CA ARG A 12 9.03 66.73 -6.30
C ARG A 12 8.63 65.73 -7.40
N HIS A 13 8.15 66.18 -8.56
CA HIS A 13 7.81 65.28 -9.66
C HIS A 13 9.05 64.69 -10.36
N ALA A 14 10.14 65.45 -10.51
CA ALA A 14 11.41 64.91 -10.99
C ALA A 14 12.05 63.92 -10.00
N ARG A 15 11.97 64.20 -8.69
CA ARG A 15 12.50 63.30 -7.64
C ARG A 15 11.71 62.00 -7.47
N ILE A 16 10.43 61.97 -7.81
CA ILE A 16 9.59 60.74 -7.75
C ILE A 16 9.77 59.90 -9.02
N GLN A 17 10.06 60.52 -10.17
CA GLN A 17 10.45 59.82 -11.40
C GLN A 17 11.86 59.20 -11.36
N ASP A 18 12.71 59.66 -10.43
CA ASP A 18 14.12 59.26 -10.31
C ASP A 18 14.37 57.91 -9.58
N CYS A 19 13.33 57.24 -9.06
CA CYS A 19 13.51 56.07 -8.18
C CYS A 19 12.68 54.83 -8.52
N ASP A 20 11.79 54.86 -9.53
CA ASP A 20 10.99 53.68 -9.89
C ASP A 20 11.64 52.92 -11.05
N TRP A 21 11.94 51.64 -10.82
CA TRP A 21 12.53 50.74 -11.83
C TRP A 21 11.73 50.72 -13.14
N SER A 22 10.43 51.03 -13.11
CA SER A 22 9.53 51.05 -14.26
C SER A 22 9.92 52.10 -15.33
N TYR A 23 10.73 53.10 -14.96
CA TYR A 23 11.21 54.15 -15.86
C TYR A 23 12.57 53.86 -16.50
N LEU A 24 13.28 52.79 -16.11
CA LEU A 24 14.60 52.45 -16.66
C LEU A 24 14.58 52.27 -18.19
N LYS A 25 13.45 51.82 -18.75
CA LYS A 25 13.24 51.66 -20.21
C LYS A 25 13.41 52.96 -21.01
N TRP A 26 13.37 54.12 -20.37
CA TRP A 26 13.45 55.43 -21.04
C TRP A 26 14.84 56.07 -20.96
N PHE A 27 15.83 55.42 -20.32
CA PHE A 27 17.19 55.92 -20.18
C PHE A 27 18.17 55.11 -21.03
N ASN A 28 18.88 55.77 -21.94
CA ASN A 28 19.85 55.09 -22.82
C ASN A 28 21.08 54.53 -22.07
N ASN A 29 21.47 55.12 -20.93
CA ASN A 29 22.58 54.61 -20.11
C ASN A 29 22.53 55.16 -18.66
N PRO A 30 21.71 54.59 -17.75
CA PRO A 30 21.64 55.03 -16.36
C PRO A 30 22.96 54.77 -15.61
N THR A 31 23.35 55.65 -14.68
CA THR A 31 24.53 55.47 -13.83
C THR A 31 24.47 54.15 -13.03
N GLU A 32 25.61 53.55 -12.71
CA GLU A 32 25.70 52.31 -11.93
C GLU A 32 24.85 52.31 -10.64
N ILE A 33 24.89 53.40 -9.86
CA ILE A 33 24.09 53.52 -8.61
C ILE A 33 22.58 53.38 -8.90
N ARG A 34 22.09 53.94 -10.01
CA ARG A 34 20.68 53.87 -10.43
C ARG A 34 20.32 52.47 -10.91
N GLN A 35 21.20 51.85 -11.70
CA GLN A 35 21.05 50.46 -12.14
C GLN A 35 20.96 49.53 -10.93
N PHE A 36 21.88 49.67 -9.97
CA PHE A 36 21.97 48.83 -8.78
C PHE A 36 20.74 48.99 -7.88
N LYS A 37 20.30 50.22 -7.62
CA LYS A 37 19.10 50.49 -6.82
C LYS A 37 17.85 49.84 -7.43
N ALA A 38 17.67 49.99 -8.74
CA ALA A 38 16.51 49.44 -9.43
C ALA A 38 16.49 47.90 -9.44
N VAL A 39 17.64 47.26 -9.65
CA VAL A 39 17.76 45.79 -9.57
C VAL A 39 17.57 45.29 -8.14
N ARG A 40 18.03 46.03 -7.12
CA ARG A 40 17.81 45.68 -5.71
C ARG A 40 16.33 45.74 -5.32
N GLU A 41 15.57 46.70 -5.84
CA GLU A 41 14.13 46.81 -5.62
C GLU A 41 13.34 45.75 -6.41
N ASN A 42 13.76 45.46 -7.65
CA ASN A 42 13.20 44.40 -8.46
C ASN A 42 14.26 43.80 -9.40
N ALA A 43 14.72 42.59 -9.11
CA ALA A 43 15.80 41.96 -9.86
C ALA A 43 15.49 41.76 -11.36
N LYS A 44 14.21 41.68 -11.74
CA LYS A 44 13.79 41.59 -13.16
C LYS A 44 13.97 42.92 -13.92
N ALA A 45 14.20 44.03 -13.22
CA ALA A 45 14.45 45.33 -13.83
C ALA A 45 15.69 45.33 -14.73
N ILE A 46 16.62 44.38 -14.52
CA ILE A 46 17.82 44.23 -15.35
C ILE A 46 17.51 44.06 -16.84
N ARG A 47 16.33 43.53 -17.20
CA ARG A 47 15.88 43.39 -18.60
C ARG A 47 15.73 44.73 -19.35
N PHE A 48 15.67 45.85 -18.62
CA PHE A 48 15.58 47.20 -19.19
C PHE A 48 16.92 47.93 -19.21
N ILE A 49 18.02 47.29 -18.78
CA ILE A 49 19.34 47.90 -18.70
C ILE A 49 20.18 47.40 -19.88
N CYS A 50 20.55 48.29 -20.79
CA CYS A 50 21.26 47.91 -22.02
C CYS A 50 22.70 47.40 -21.78
N SER A 51 23.39 47.90 -20.76
CA SER A 51 24.77 47.52 -20.44
C SER A 51 24.99 47.54 -18.92
N PRO A 52 24.45 46.54 -18.19
CA PRO A 52 24.57 46.48 -16.75
C PRO A 52 26.01 46.23 -16.32
N THR A 53 26.50 46.97 -15.31
CA THR A 53 27.82 46.70 -14.71
C THR A 53 27.84 45.33 -14.05
N GLU A 54 29.02 44.75 -13.83
CA GLU A 54 29.14 43.43 -13.19
C GLU A 54 28.43 43.39 -11.83
N ALA A 55 28.54 44.42 -11.00
CA ALA A 55 27.87 44.48 -9.70
C ALA A 55 26.34 44.40 -9.84
N VAL A 56 25.78 45.06 -10.85
CA VAL A 56 24.33 45.04 -11.15
C VAL A 56 23.90 43.67 -11.66
N GLN A 57 24.69 43.06 -12.54
CA GLN A 57 24.45 41.70 -13.02
C GLN A 57 24.45 40.70 -11.87
N LEU A 58 25.46 40.77 -11.00
CA LEU A 58 25.60 39.93 -9.81
C LEU A 58 24.42 40.09 -8.86
N GLU A 59 23.97 41.32 -8.58
CA GLU A 59 22.80 41.55 -7.74
C GLU A 59 21.55 40.88 -8.32
N ALA A 60 21.34 41.00 -9.64
CA ALA A 60 20.19 40.38 -10.31
C ALA A 60 20.22 38.85 -10.23
N VAL A 61 21.36 38.21 -10.54
CA VAL A 61 21.48 36.74 -10.54
C VAL A 61 21.51 36.16 -9.13
N LYS A 62 22.06 36.90 -8.14
CA LYS A 62 22.00 36.52 -6.72
C LYS A 62 20.57 36.46 -6.21
N ALA A 63 19.74 37.43 -6.58
CA ALA A 63 18.31 37.41 -6.27
C ALA A 63 17.61 36.22 -6.94
N SER A 64 17.81 36.03 -8.25
CA SER A 64 17.29 34.85 -8.98
C SER A 64 18.19 34.50 -10.16
N ALA A 65 18.69 33.26 -10.20
CA ALA A 65 19.61 32.79 -11.24
C ALA A 65 19.03 32.95 -12.66
N ASP A 66 17.71 32.73 -12.80
CA ASP A 66 16.98 32.87 -14.06
C ASP A 66 17.06 34.27 -14.67
N ASN A 67 17.43 35.30 -13.90
CA ASN A 67 17.61 36.65 -14.43
C ASN A 67 18.78 36.74 -15.41
N ILE A 68 19.68 35.75 -15.46
CA ILE A 68 20.75 35.66 -16.46
C ILE A 68 20.20 35.73 -17.88
N LYS A 69 18.99 35.20 -18.13
CA LYS A 69 18.33 35.24 -19.45
C LYS A 69 18.00 36.64 -19.96
N PHE A 70 18.03 37.63 -19.08
CA PHE A 70 17.77 39.03 -19.41
C PHE A 70 19.08 39.83 -19.60
N ILE A 71 20.24 39.23 -19.35
CA ILE A 71 21.54 39.89 -19.47
C ILE A 71 22.14 39.53 -20.83
N LYS A 72 22.29 40.53 -21.71
CA LYS A 72 22.78 40.32 -23.08
C LYS A 72 24.25 39.87 -23.14
N HIS A 73 25.09 40.37 -22.23
CA HIS A 73 26.52 40.05 -22.17
C HIS A 73 26.90 39.77 -20.71
N PRO A 74 26.57 38.56 -20.19
CA PRO A 74 26.80 38.25 -18.79
C PRO A 74 28.29 38.10 -18.49
N THR A 75 28.77 38.73 -17.41
CA THR A 75 30.16 38.57 -16.98
C THR A 75 30.42 37.15 -16.50
N LEU A 76 31.67 36.70 -16.52
CA LEU A 76 32.06 35.36 -16.05
C LEU A 76 31.53 35.09 -14.62
N ASN A 77 31.64 36.06 -13.71
CA ASN A 77 31.14 35.90 -12.35
C ASN A 77 29.62 35.80 -12.31
N ALA A 78 28.89 36.57 -13.12
CA ALA A 78 27.43 36.48 -13.20
C ALA A 78 26.98 35.11 -13.76
N GLN A 79 27.67 34.60 -14.78
CA GLN A 79 27.47 33.26 -15.32
C GLN A 79 27.69 32.19 -14.25
N LEU A 80 28.85 32.20 -13.58
CA LEU A 80 29.20 31.23 -12.53
C LEU A 80 28.19 31.24 -11.38
N VAL A 81 27.79 32.42 -10.89
CA VAL A 81 26.78 32.54 -9.82
C VAL A 81 25.43 31.98 -10.29
N ALA A 82 25.01 32.27 -11.52
CA ALA A 82 23.76 31.77 -12.06
C ALA A 82 23.75 30.24 -12.15
N VAL A 83 24.76 29.64 -12.79
CA VAL A 83 24.81 28.17 -13.00
C VAL A 83 25.09 27.39 -11.71
N THR A 84 25.83 27.97 -10.76
CA THR A 84 26.05 27.34 -9.45
C THR A 84 24.75 27.29 -8.64
N LYS A 85 23.92 28.32 -8.74
CA LYS A 85 22.61 28.37 -8.06
C LYS A 85 21.56 27.51 -8.77
N SER A 86 21.63 27.42 -10.10
CA SER A 86 20.75 26.56 -10.92
C SER A 86 21.45 26.19 -12.22
N GLY A 87 21.97 24.96 -12.32
CA GLY A 87 22.73 24.51 -13.49
C GLY A 87 21.95 24.58 -14.80
N HIS A 88 20.61 24.52 -14.74
CA HIS A 88 19.72 24.71 -15.89
C HIS A 88 19.84 26.11 -16.54
N CYS A 89 20.36 27.11 -15.83
CA CYS A 89 20.57 28.46 -16.35
C CYS A 89 21.59 28.51 -17.50
N ILE A 90 22.42 27.48 -17.67
CA ILE A 90 23.42 27.43 -18.75
C ILE A 90 22.80 27.55 -20.14
N LYS A 91 21.55 27.12 -20.32
CA LYS A 91 20.81 27.24 -21.59
C LYS A 91 20.56 28.69 -22.05
N TYR A 92 20.79 29.66 -21.17
CA TYR A 92 20.64 31.09 -21.44
C TYR A 92 21.99 31.79 -21.64
N ILE A 93 23.09 31.05 -21.59
CA ILE A 93 24.44 31.58 -21.72
C ILE A 93 24.96 31.15 -23.08
N ASP A 94 25.25 32.12 -23.94
CA ASP A 94 25.84 31.85 -25.25
C ASP A 94 27.33 31.55 -25.09
N ASN A 95 27.79 30.41 -25.64
CA ASN A 95 29.20 29.97 -25.61
C ASN A 95 29.86 30.03 -24.21
N PRO A 96 29.32 29.35 -23.18
CA PRO A 96 29.88 29.35 -21.83
C PRO A 96 31.30 28.75 -21.83
N SER A 97 32.19 29.30 -20.99
CA SER A 97 33.51 28.70 -20.79
C SER A 97 33.41 27.31 -20.16
N GLU A 98 34.44 26.48 -20.31
CA GLU A 98 34.49 25.14 -19.72
C GLU A 98 34.25 25.17 -18.19
N ASP A 99 34.78 26.16 -17.47
CA ASP A 99 34.53 26.33 -16.03
C ASP A 99 33.04 26.56 -15.70
N VAL A 100 32.34 27.35 -16.52
CA VAL A 100 30.89 27.60 -16.36
C VAL A 100 30.11 26.33 -16.70
N GLN A 101 30.51 25.60 -17.75
CA GLN A 101 29.94 24.31 -18.11
C GLN A 101 30.08 23.29 -16.96
N ILE A 102 31.29 23.13 -16.42
CA ILE A 102 31.59 22.23 -15.29
C ILE A 102 30.78 22.64 -14.06
N ALA A 103 30.71 23.94 -13.72
CA ALA A 103 29.93 24.42 -12.59
C ALA A 103 28.43 24.09 -12.74
N ALA A 104 27.87 24.23 -13.95
CA ALA A 104 26.49 23.90 -14.23
C ALA A 104 26.19 22.41 -14.02
N VAL A 105 27.00 21.53 -14.61
CA VAL A 105 26.75 20.08 -14.57
C VAL A 105 27.06 19.45 -13.21
N LYS A 106 28.01 20.00 -12.44
CA LYS A 106 28.28 19.56 -11.05
C LYS A 106 27.07 19.78 -10.14
N GLY A 107 26.37 20.90 -10.30
CA GLY A 107 25.13 21.18 -9.57
C GLY A 107 23.96 20.35 -10.08
N TYR A 108 23.86 20.19 -11.41
CA TYR A 108 22.74 19.55 -12.09
C TYR A 108 23.24 18.78 -13.33
N GLY A 109 23.49 17.48 -13.22
CA GLY A 109 24.08 16.67 -14.31
C GLY A 109 23.32 16.76 -15.64
N ARG A 110 21.98 16.86 -15.60
CA ARG A 110 21.12 17.02 -16.79
C ARG A 110 21.30 18.36 -17.51
N ALA A 111 22.04 19.32 -16.93
CA ALA A 111 22.45 20.54 -17.61
C ALA A 111 23.26 20.23 -18.88
N LEU A 112 23.90 19.05 -18.95
CA LEU A 112 24.65 18.59 -20.13
C LEU A 112 23.85 18.68 -21.43
N LYS A 113 22.52 18.45 -21.37
CA LYS A 113 21.60 18.59 -22.51
C LYS A 113 21.68 19.96 -23.22
N TYR A 114 22.07 21.02 -22.50
CA TYR A 114 22.09 22.39 -23.01
C TYR A 114 23.50 22.86 -23.41
N ILE A 115 24.49 21.97 -23.36
CA ILE A 115 25.87 22.29 -23.71
C ILE A 115 26.14 21.73 -25.09
N GLU A 116 26.49 22.61 -26.03
CA GLU A 116 26.87 22.21 -27.38
C GLU A 116 28.33 21.74 -27.39
N ASN A 117 28.59 20.54 -27.91
CA ASN A 117 29.92 19.93 -28.03
C ASN A 117 30.74 19.97 -26.72
N PRO A 118 30.22 19.42 -25.60
CA PRO A 118 30.94 19.41 -24.33
C PRO A 118 32.24 18.61 -24.44
N SER A 119 33.28 19.06 -23.71
CA SER A 119 34.51 18.28 -23.56
C SER A 119 34.31 17.06 -22.66
N ASP A 120 35.21 16.08 -22.76
CA ASP A 120 35.16 14.88 -21.91
C ASP A 120 35.16 15.21 -20.41
N THR A 121 35.84 16.29 -20.00
CA THR A 121 35.88 16.76 -18.61
C THR A 121 34.49 17.23 -18.14
N VAL A 122 33.75 17.95 -18.98
CA VAL A 122 32.37 18.38 -18.71
C VAL A 122 31.43 17.18 -18.70
N ILE A 123 31.56 16.27 -19.66
CA ILE A 123 30.77 15.04 -19.73
C ILE A 123 30.97 14.19 -18.47
N LEU A 124 32.22 13.95 -18.06
CA LEU A 124 32.54 13.20 -16.85
C LEU A 124 32.02 13.89 -15.59
N ALA A 125 32.12 15.23 -15.50
CA ALA A 125 31.55 15.98 -14.38
C ALA A 125 30.03 15.83 -14.29
N ALA A 126 29.33 15.79 -15.43
CA ALA A 126 27.89 15.56 -15.50
C ALA A 126 27.49 14.13 -15.10
N ILE A 127 28.23 13.12 -15.59
CA ILE A 127 27.97 11.70 -15.33
C ILE A 127 28.25 11.35 -13.87
N ASN A 128 29.35 11.84 -13.30
CA ASN A 128 29.65 11.67 -11.87
C ASN A 128 28.54 12.26 -10.99
N ARG A 129 27.82 13.29 -11.48
CA ARG A 129 26.67 13.86 -10.77
C ARG A 129 25.38 13.06 -10.99
N ASN A 130 25.13 12.64 -12.23
CA ASN A 130 23.98 11.83 -12.62
C ASN A 130 24.37 10.95 -13.82
N PRO A 131 24.62 9.64 -13.61
CA PRO A 131 25.08 8.74 -14.66
C PRO A 131 24.15 8.67 -15.87
N LEU A 132 22.83 8.81 -15.66
CA LEU A 132 21.84 8.80 -16.74
C LEU A 132 21.91 10.04 -17.65
N SER A 133 22.74 11.03 -17.32
CA SER A 133 23.03 12.15 -18.22
C SER A 133 23.79 11.71 -19.48
N LEU A 134 24.34 10.49 -19.48
CA LEU A 134 24.90 9.85 -20.68
C LEU A 134 23.93 9.88 -21.88
N GLN A 135 22.62 9.88 -21.63
CA GLN A 135 21.57 10.01 -22.67
C GLN A 135 21.71 11.27 -23.55
N TYR A 136 22.47 12.28 -23.11
CA TYR A 136 22.70 13.53 -23.84
C TYR A 136 24.03 13.56 -24.59
N VAL A 137 24.80 12.47 -24.57
CA VAL A 137 26.11 12.37 -25.22
C VAL A 137 25.99 11.45 -26.42
N ASP A 138 26.23 12.00 -27.61
CA ASP A 138 26.32 11.20 -28.81
C ASP A 138 27.67 10.50 -28.88
N ASN A 139 27.66 9.16 -28.97
CA ASN A 139 28.85 8.32 -29.10
C ASN A 139 29.94 8.60 -28.04
N PRO A 140 29.63 8.45 -26.74
CA PRO A 140 30.58 8.71 -25.65
C PRO A 140 31.84 7.83 -25.75
N ALA A 141 32.99 8.33 -25.32
CA ALA A 141 34.21 7.53 -25.21
C ALA A 141 34.02 6.34 -24.24
N GLU A 142 34.71 5.22 -24.47
CA GLU A 142 34.55 3.99 -23.68
C GLU A 142 34.80 4.21 -22.18
N GLU A 143 35.80 5.03 -21.81
CA GLU A 143 36.05 5.38 -20.40
C GLU A 143 34.85 6.08 -19.74
N ILE A 144 34.15 6.95 -20.48
CA ILE A 144 32.97 7.66 -20.03
C ILE A 144 31.80 6.69 -19.83
N GLN A 145 31.63 5.77 -20.78
CA GLN A 145 30.64 4.70 -20.70
C GLN A 145 30.87 3.83 -19.45
N ILE A 146 32.11 3.39 -19.23
CA ILE A 146 32.51 2.60 -18.05
C ILE A 146 32.20 3.35 -16.75
N VAL A 147 32.52 4.64 -16.64
CA VAL A 147 32.22 5.45 -15.45
C VAL A 147 30.71 5.53 -15.20
N ALA A 148 29.91 5.72 -16.25
CA ALA A 148 28.47 5.80 -16.14
C ALA A 148 27.86 4.47 -15.65
N VAL A 149 28.22 3.35 -16.29
CA VAL A 149 27.66 2.02 -15.98
C VAL A 149 28.16 1.50 -14.62
N ASN A 150 29.41 1.77 -14.23
CA ASN A 150 29.89 1.46 -12.88
C ASN A 150 29.11 2.21 -11.79
N SER A 151 28.64 3.42 -12.08
CA SER A 151 27.89 4.22 -11.11
C SER A 151 26.40 3.88 -11.09
N ASN A 152 25.84 3.45 -12.22
CA ASN A 152 24.47 2.99 -12.34
C ASN A 152 24.38 2.01 -13.54
N PRO A 153 24.09 0.71 -13.32
CA PRO A 153 24.06 -0.28 -14.40
C PRO A 153 23.05 0.07 -15.49
N LEU A 154 21.92 0.71 -15.15
CA LEU A 154 20.90 1.13 -16.12
C LEU A 154 21.37 2.21 -17.09
N ALA A 155 22.52 2.85 -16.86
CA ALA A 155 23.11 3.77 -17.83
C ALA A 155 23.46 3.08 -19.16
N ILE A 156 23.62 1.76 -19.17
CA ILE A 156 23.89 0.96 -20.37
C ILE A 156 22.80 1.13 -21.44
N GLN A 157 21.55 1.43 -21.04
CA GLN A 157 20.44 1.69 -21.98
C GLN A 157 20.71 2.86 -22.95
N PHE A 158 21.65 3.74 -22.61
CA PHE A 158 22.03 4.90 -23.43
C PHE A 158 23.29 4.66 -24.26
N ILE A 159 23.86 3.45 -24.21
CA ILE A 159 25.05 3.06 -24.97
C ILE A 159 24.59 2.26 -26.19
N LYS A 160 24.91 2.75 -27.39
CA LYS A 160 24.67 2.01 -28.62
C LYS A 160 25.76 0.96 -28.78
N HIS A 161 25.37 -0.32 -28.80
CA HIS A 161 26.29 -1.46 -28.94
C HIS A 161 27.39 -1.48 -27.86
N PRO A 162 27.04 -1.68 -26.58
CA PRO A 162 28.02 -1.73 -25.49
C PRO A 162 29.07 -2.84 -25.73
N SER A 163 30.32 -2.56 -25.37
CA SER A 163 31.37 -3.59 -25.40
C SER A 163 31.11 -4.69 -24.37
N ASP A 164 31.76 -5.84 -24.53
CA ASP A 164 31.63 -6.95 -23.57
C ASP A 164 32.01 -6.52 -22.16
N GLU A 165 33.03 -5.66 -22.02
CA GLU A 165 33.46 -5.15 -20.72
C GLU A 165 32.34 -4.36 -20.03
N ILE A 166 31.72 -3.42 -20.76
CA ILE A 166 30.61 -2.61 -20.23
C ILE A 166 29.41 -3.48 -19.90
N SER A 167 29.07 -4.41 -20.79
CA SER A 167 27.99 -5.38 -20.61
C SER A 167 28.19 -6.20 -19.33
N TRP A 168 29.41 -6.68 -19.09
CA TRP A 168 29.74 -7.41 -17.86
C TRP A 168 29.68 -6.54 -16.61
N ILE A 169 30.09 -5.26 -16.68
CA ILE A 169 29.97 -4.33 -15.55
C ILE A 169 28.50 -4.15 -15.18
N ALA A 170 27.61 -4.03 -16.16
CA ALA A 170 26.17 -3.88 -15.93
C ALA A 170 25.58 -5.16 -15.32
N ILE A 171 25.75 -6.32 -15.98
CA ILE A 171 25.16 -7.61 -15.54
C ILE A 171 25.61 -8.01 -14.14
N LYS A 172 26.88 -7.77 -13.78
CA LYS A 172 27.40 -8.12 -12.45
C LYS A 172 26.74 -7.31 -11.33
N GLN A 173 26.24 -6.12 -11.63
CA GLN A 173 25.54 -5.27 -10.67
C GLN A 173 24.03 -5.52 -10.68
N ASP A 174 23.45 -5.70 -11.87
CA ASP A 174 22.02 -5.91 -12.09
C ASP A 174 21.78 -6.84 -13.29
N GLY A 175 21.26 -8.04 -13.05
CA GLY A 175 20.99 -9.06 -14.05
C GLY A 175 19.92 -8.64 -15.05
N LEU A 176 19.00 -7.73 -14.67
CA LEU A 176 17.99 -7.19 -15.57
C LEU A 176 18.59 -6.26 -16.62
N ALA A 177 19.82 -5.77 -16.42
CA ALA A 177 20.53 -4.97 -17.42
C ALA A 177 20.78 -5.73 -18.74
N ILE A 178 20.60 -7.05 -18.75
CA ILE A 178 20.63 -7.86 -19.97
C ILE A 178 19.59 -7.43 -21.02
N GLU A 179 18.50 -6.77 -20.60
CA GLU A 179 17.50 -6.15 -21.49
C GLU A 179 18.12 -5.19 -22.52
N PHE A 180 19.20 -4.51 -22.14
CA PHE A 180 19.84 -3.47 -22.95
C PHE A 180 21.07 -3.97 -23.72
N ILE A 181 21.31 -5.28 -23.73
CA ILE A 181 22.47 -5.89 -24.39
C ILE A 181 21.98 -6.64 -25.62
N ASP A 182 22.44 -6.21 -26.79
CA ASP A 182 22.14 -6.89 -28.05
C ASP A 182 22.91 -8.23 -28.13
N ASN A 183 22.19 -9.35 -28.28
CA ASN A 183 22.77 -10.70 -28.44
C ASN A 183 23.80 -11.08 -27.35
N PRO A 184 23.41 -11.11 -26.06
CA PRO A 184 24.32 -11.43 -24.97
C PRO A 184 24.89 -12.85 -25.12
N SER A 185 26.16 -13.04 -24.73
CA SER A 185 26.79 -14.37 -24.74
C SER A 185 26.07 -15.33 -23.78
N ILE A 186 26.25 -16.64 -23.96
CA ILE A 186 25.64 -17.64 -23.06
C ILE A 186 26.10 -17.42 -21.62
N GLU A 187 27.35 -17.03 -21.41
CA GLU A 187 27.90 -16.73 -20.08
C GLU A 187 27.22 -15.51 -19.44
N MET A 188 26.95 -14.47 -20.23
CA MET A 188 26.20 -13.29 -19.78
C MET A 188 24.76 -13.64 -19.43
N GLN A 189 24.10 -14.42 -20.28
CA GLN A 189 22.75 -14.95 -20.03
C GLN A 189 22.70 -15.73 -18.72
N LEU A 190 23.64 -16.67 -18.52
CA LEU A 190 23.74 -17.45 -17.28
C LEU A 190 24.00 -16.57 -16.06
N ALA A 191 24.87 -15.56 -16.17
CA ALA A 191 25.15 -14.64 -15.07
C ALA A 191 23.91 -13.81 -14.69
N ALA A 192 23.14 -13.33 -15.67
CA ALA A 192 21.90 -12.61 -15.45
C ALA A 192 20.86 -13.46 -14.73
N VAL A 193 20.55 -14.66 -15.26
CA VAL A 193 19.51 -15.53 -14.67
C VAL A 193 19.91 -16.13 -13.33
N ARG A 194 21.21 -16.24 -13.04
CA ARG A 194 21.72 -16.61 -11.71
C ARG A 194 21.43 -15.55 -10.66
N GLN A 195 21.46 -14.28 -11.04
CA GLN A 195 21.16 -13.18 -10.13
C GLN A 195 19.65 -13.02 -9.96
N ASP A 196 18.90 -13.04 -11.07
CA ASP A 196 17.45 -12.99 -11.08
C ASP A 196 16.90 -13.93 -12.15
N GLY A 197 16.22 -15.01 -11.73
CA GLY A 197 15.65 -15.99 -12.65
C GLY A 197 14.62 -15.40 -13.63
N LEU A 198 14.02 -14.25 -13.32
CA LEU A 198 13.09 -13.56 -14.22
C LEU A 198 13.79 -12.79 -15.34
N ALA A 199 15.11 -12.57 -15.25
CA ALA A 199 15.89 -11.95 -16.32
C ALA A 199 15.78 -12.70 -17.66
N ILE A 200 15.36 -13.98 -17.64
CA ILE A 200 15.08 -14.76 -18.85
C ILE A 200 14.00 -14.14 -19.75
N GLU A 201 13.11 -13.30 -19.21
CA GLU A 201 12.13 -12.52 -19.98
C GLU A 201 12.79 -11.70 -21.10
N PHE A 202 13.98 -11.18 -20.81
CA PHE A 202 14.74 -10.30 -21.70
C PHE A 202 15.72 -11.05 -22.62
N ILE A 203 15.78 -12.39 -22.52
CA ILE A 203 16.70 -13.21 -23.31
C ILE A 203 15.95 -13.78 -24.51
N ASN A 204 16.39 -13.39 -25.71
CA ASN A 204 15.84 -13.93 -26.95
C ASN A 204 16.41 -15.34 -27.22
N ASN A 205 15.51 -16.33 -27.34
CA ASN A 205 15.85 -17.73 -27.64
C ASN A 205 16.93 -18.34 -26.73
N PRO A 206 16.73 -18.38 -25.39
CA PRO A 206 17.70 -18.93 -24.46
C PRO A 206 17.96 -20.42 -24.73
N SER A 207 19.18 -20.87 -24.44
CA SER A 207 19.50 -22.31 -24.45
C SER A 207 18.77 -23.03 -23.32
N ASP A 208 18.64 -24.35 -23.40
CA ASP A 208 18.03 -25.13 -22.32
C ASP A 208 18.81 -25.02 -21.01
N GLU A 209 20.13 -24.80 -21.07
CA GLU A 209 20.95 -24.53 -19.88
C GLU A 209 20.51 -23.25 -19.17
N VAL A 210 20.33 -22.15 -19.92
CA VAL A 210 19.86 -20.86 -19.38
C VAL A 210 18.43 -20.97 -18.84
N LYS A 211 17.54 -21.68 -19.57
CA LYS A 211 16.17 -21.94 -19.11
C LYS A 211 16.13 -22.70 -17.79
N TRP A 212 16.96 -23.73 -17.64
CA TRP A 212 17.04 -24.50 -16.39
C TRP A 212 17.62 -23.68 -15.25
N GLU A 213 18.65 -22.88 -15.51
CA GLU A 213 19.23 -22.00 -14.49
C GLU A 213 18.21 -20.97 -14.00
N ALA A 214 17.46 -20.36 -14.92
CA ALA A 214 16.35 -19.46 -14.58
C ALA A 214 15.29 -20.13 -13.70
N LEU A 215 14.85 -21.34 -14.06
CA LEU A 215 13.88 -22.12 -13.27
C LEU A 215 14.42 -22.57 -11.90
N ASN A 216 15.73 -22.78 -11.79
CA ASN A 216 16.36 -23.10 -10.53
C ASN A 216 16.34 -21.91 -9.58
N GLN A 217 16.54 -20.69 -10.11
CA GLN A 217 16.47 -19.47 -9.30
C GLN A 217 15.06 -18.99 -9.02
N SER A 218 14.16 -19.03 -10.00
CA SER A 218 12.76 -18.68 -9.82
C SER A 218 11.90 -19.63 -10.63
N VAL A 219 11.09 -20.44 -9.95
CA VAL A 219 10.17 -21.36 -10.63
C VAL A 219 9.16 -20.61 -11.51
N PHE A 220 8.87 -19.36 -11.18
CA PHE A 220 7.98 -18.48 -11.95
C PHE A 220 8.59 -18.02 -13.28
N ALA A 221 9.89 -18.23 -13.50
CA ALA A 221 10.53 -18.04 -14.80
C ALA A 221 9.86 -18.88 -15.91
N ILE A 222 9.11 -19.94 -15.55
CA ILE A 222 8.32 -20.75 -16.49
C ILE A 222 7.34 -19.91 -17.33
N GLU A 223 6.85 -18.78 -16.81
CA GLU A 223 6.00 -17.83 -17.52
C GLU A 223 6.65 -17.27 -18.78
N TYR A 224 7.97 -17.05 -18.72
CA TYR A 224 8.74 -16.39 -19.76
C TYR A 224 9.48 -17.38 -20.67
N ILE A 225 9.49 -18.67 -20.34
CA ILE A 225 10.13 -19.71 -21.15
C ILE A 225 9.18 -20.17 -22.25
N LYS A 226 9.37 -19.60 -23.44
CA LYS A 226 8.75 -20.10 -24.67
C LYS A 226 9.19 -21.54 -24.95
N ASP A 227 8.23 -22.37 -25.35
CA ASP A 227 8.44 -23.79 -25.67
C ASP A 227 9.11 -24.60 -24.54
N ALA A 228 8.74 -24.32 -23.28
CA ALA A 228 9.23 -25.06 -22.13
C ALA A 228 9.02 -26.58 -22.30
N SER A 229 10.07 -27.36 -21.99
CA SER A 229 10.02 -28.82 -22.10
C SER A 229 9.03 -29.42 -21.10
N HIS A 230 8.63 -30.68 -21.33
CA HIS A 230 7.77 -31.40 -20.38
C HIS A 230 8.37 -31.40 -18.97
N ASP A 231 9.68 -31.66 -18.84
CA ASP A 231 10.38 -31.71 -17.57
C ASP A 231 10.45 -30.34 -16.86
N MET A 232 10.61 -29.25 -17.63
CA MET A 232 10.58 -27.89 -17.09
C MET A 232 9.21 -27.57 -16.50
N LYS A 233 8.15 -27.81 -17.28
CA LYS A 233 6.75 -27.65 -16.85
C LYS A 233 6.44 -28.50 -15.61
N TRP A 234 6.92 -29.75 -15.61
CA TRP A 234 6.70 -30.70 -14.51
C TRP A 234 7.42 -30.28 -13.24
N THR A 235 8.68 -29.87 -13.34
CA THR A 235 9.45 -29.33 -12.20
C THR A 235 8.78 -28.07 -11.66
N ALA A 236 8.27 -27.19 -12.53
CA ALA A 236 7.60 -25.97 -12.10
C ALA A 236 6.37 -26.27 -11.22
N ILE A 237 5.48 -27.15 -11.72
CA ILE A 237 4.27 -27.55 -10.99
C ILE A 237 4.59 -28.23 -9.66
N ASN A 238 5.57 -29.14 -9.65
CA ASN A 238 5.90 -29.87 -8.42
C ASN A 238 6.51 -28.99 -7.34
N LYS A 239 7.31 -27.98 -7.72
CA LYS A 239 7.81 -26.98 -6.78
C LYS A 239 6.68 -26.06 -6.31
N PHE A 240 5.85 -25.60 -7.25
CA PHE A 240 4.77 -24.66 -6.95
C PHE A 240 3.54 -24.87 -7.85
N GLY A 241 2.46 -25.42 -7.30
CA GLY A 241 1.28 -25.86 -8.06
C GLY A 241 0.55 -24.73 -8.78
N GLU A 242 0.63 -23.50 -8.27
CA GLU A 242 0.06 -22.31 -8.92
C GLU A 242 0.68 -22.02 -10.29
N THR A 243 1.91 -22.47 -10.54
CA THR A 243 2.59 -22.27 -11.84
C THR A 243 1.84 -22.88 -13.02
N ILE A 244 0.87 -23.77 -12.78
CA ILE A 244 -0.01 -24.29 -13.83
C ILE A 244 -0.73 -23.18 -14.60
N ARG A 245 -0.96 -22.00 -13.98
CA ARG A 245 -1.55 -20.83 -14.65
C ARG A 245 -0.73 -20.30 -15.82
N PHE A 246 0.56 -20.63 -15.86
CA PHE A 246 1.52 -20.24 -16.89
C PHE A 246 1.82 -21.34 -17.90
N ILE A 247 1.22 -22.52 -17.74
CA ILE A 247 1.50 -23.67 -18.57
C ILE A 247 0.38 -23.84 -19.58
N ASP A 248 0.70 -23.61 -20.85
CA ASP A 248 -0.21 -23.91 -21.94
C ASP A 248 -0.45 -25.41 -22.09
N ASN A 249 -1.73 -25.78 -22.16
CA ASN A 249 -2.22 -27.14 -22.38
C ASN A 249 -1.56 -28.20 -21.45
N PRO A 250 -1.68 -28.07 -20.11
CA PRO A 250 -1.05 -29.00 -19.18
C PRO A 250 -1.67 -30.39 -19.31
N SER A 251 -0.85 -31.44 -19.17
CA SER A 251 -1.33 -32.82 -19.18
C SER A 251 -2.23 -33.11 -17.99
N ASN A 252 -3.02 -34.19 -18.03
CA ASN A 252 -3.86 -34.56 -16.88
C ASN A 252 -3.03 -34.87 -15.63
N GLU A 253 -1.84 -35.44 -15.80
CA GLU A 253 -0.90 -35.72 -14.73
C GLU A 253 -0.40 -34.42 -14.09
N MET A 254 -0.08 -33.41 -14.90
CA MET A 254 0.29 -32.06 -14.46
C MET A 254 -0.85 -31.37 -13.70
N LYS A 255 -2.07 -31.41 -14.24
CA LYS A 255 -3.28 -30.89 -13.57
C LYS A 255 -3.48 -31.53 -12.19
N TRP A 256 -3.29 -32.85 -12.09
CA TRP A 256 -3.37 -33.56 -10.81
C TRP A 256 -2.25 -33.19 -9.84
N ALA A 257 -1.02 -33.07 -10.33
CA ALA A 257 0.12 -32.66 -9.51
C ALA A 257 -0.11 -31.26 -8.93
N ALA A 258 -0.60 -30.32 -9.75
CA ALA A 258 -0.92 -28.96 -9.33
C ALA A 258 -1.99 -28.96 -8.22
N ILE A 259 -3.11 -29.66 -8.40
CA ILE A 259 -4.19 -29.73 -7.37
C ILE A 259 -3.71 -30.37 -6.07
N LYS A 260 -2.85 -31.40 -6.14
CA LYS A 260 -2.30 -32.07 -4.96
C LYS A 260 -1.37 -31.15 -4.16
N GLN A 261 -0.59 -30.32 -4.86
CA GLN A 261 0.32 -29.38 -4.23
C GLN A 261 -0.44 -28.15 -3.72
N PHE A 262 -1.39 -27.63 -4.50
CA PHE A 262 -2.19 -26.45 -4.22
C PHE A 262 -3.60 -26.63 -4.80
N CYS A 263 -4.59 -26.86 -3.93
CA CYS A 263 -5.97 -27.10 -4.37
C CYS A 263 -6.59 -25.92 -5.15
N GLY A 264 -6.14 -24.69 -4.87
CA GLY A 264 -6.53 -23.48 -5.61
C GLY A 264 -6.11 -23.50 -7.09
N ALA A 265 -5.22 -24.42 -7.50
CA ALA A 265 -4.92 -24.68 -8.90
C ALA A 265 -6.16 -25.00 -9.73
N LEU A 266 -7.26 -25.45 -9.10
CA LEU A 266 -8.55 -25.66 -9.76
C LEU A 266 -9.02 -24.43 -10.56
N GLU A 267 -8.76 -23.22 -10.07
CA GLU A 267 -9.12 -21.95 -10.74
C GLU A 267 -8.48 -21.82 -12.13
N PHE A 268 -7.24 -22.29 -12.27
CA PHE A 268 -6.42 -22.09 -13.47
C PHE A 268 -6.49 -23.26 -14.45
N ILE A 269 -7.20 -24.34 -14.11
CA ILE A 269 -7.31 -25.53 -14.96
C ILE A 269 -8.53 -25.38 -15.88
N ASP A 270 -8.30 -25.32 -17.19
CA ASP A 270 -9.41 -25.42 -18.14
C ASP A 270 -10.04 -26.83 -18.10
N LYS A 271 -11.37 -26.85 -18.00
CA LYS A 271 -12.24 -28.03 -17.96
C LYS A 271 -11.71 -29.14 -17.03
N PRO A 272 -11.63 -28.89 -15.70
CA PRO A 272 -11.17 -29.90 -14.76
C PRO A 272 -12.15 -31.07 -14.71
N THR A 273 -11.63 -32.29 -14.60
CA THR A 273 -12.49 -33.48 -14.47
C THR A 273 -13.28 -33.44 -13.16
N GLY A 274 -14.42 -34.14 -13.08
CA GLY A 274 -15.19 -34.23 -11.84
C GLY A 274 -14.38 -34.78 -10.65
N ALA A 275 -13.42 -35.67 -10.91
CA ALA A 275 -12.51 -36.19 -9.89
C ALA A 275 -11.53 -35.10 -9.38
N MET A 276 -11.01 -34.26 -10.27
CA MET A 276 -10.14 -33.12 -9.92
C MET A 276 -10.91 -32.08 -9.10
N GLN A 277 -12.12 -31.72 -9.55
CA GLN A 277 -13.01 -30.81 -8.83
C GLN A 277 -13.29 -31.33 -7.41
N LEU A 278 -13.66 -32.60 -7.30
CA LEU A 278 -13.92 -33.25 -6.01
C LEU A 278 -12.68 -33.24 -5.09
N ALA A 279 -11.49 -33.54 -5.64
CA ALA A 279 -10.26 -33.56 -4.85
C ALA A 279 -9.87 -32.17 -4.32
N ALA A 280 -10.06 -31.13 -5.13
CA ALA A 280 -9.83 -29.74 -4.72
C ALA A 280 -10.86 -29.30 -3.67
N ILE A 281 -12.16 -29.53 -3.90
CA ILE A 281 -13.25 -29.14 -2.99
C ILE A 281 -13.17 -29.85 -1.65
N LYS A 282 -12.66 -31.09 -1.61
CA LYS A 282 -12.39 -31.79 -0.34
C LYS A 282 -11.35 -31.09 0.54
N GLN A 283 -10.44 -30.32 -0.05
CA GLN A 283 -9.43 -29.55 0.69
C GLN A 283 -9.96 -28.16 1.06
N ASP A 284 -10.66 -27.50 0.13
CA ASP A 284 -11.34 -26.22 0.35
C ASP A 284 -12.68 -26.16 -0.39
N GLY A 285 -13.77 -26.18 0.37
CA GLY A 285 -15.13 -26.16 -0.10
C GLY A 285 -15.51 -24.87 -0.81
N ARG A 286 -14.84 -23.74 -0.51
CA ARG A 286 -15.10 -22.46 -1.20
C ARG A 286 -14.65 -22.49 -2.66
N LEU A 287 -13.81 -23.45 -3.06
CA LEU A 287 -13.41 -23.65 -4.45
C LEU A 287 -14.58 -24.07 -5.36
N ILE A 288 -15.73 -24.45 -4.81
CA ILE A 288 -16.95 -24.68 -5.61
C ILE A 288 -17.33 -23.45 -6.44
N ARG A 289 -16.93 -22.23 -6.03
CA ARG A 289 -17.12 -20.98 -6.80
C ARG A 289 -16.49 -21.01 -8.20
N PHE A 290 -15.49 -21.87 -8.42
CA PHE A 290 -14.81 -22.05 -9.70
C PHE A 290 -15.40 -23.19 -10.55
N VAL A 291 -16.42 -23.89 -10.04
CA VAL A 291 -17.08 -24.99 -10.76
C VAL A 291 -18.37 -24.49 -11.39
N ASN A 292 -18.39 -24.44 -12.73
CA ASN A 292 -19.60 -24.16 -13.48
C ASN A 292 -20.58 -25.33 -13.35
N ASN A 293 -21.82 -25.05 -12.91
CA ASN A 293 -22.90 -26.03 -12.74
C ASN A 293 -22.48 -27.27 -11.90
N PRO A 294 -22.12 -27.10 -10.61
CA PRO A 294 -21.61 -28.18 -9.79
C PRO A 294 -22.65 -29.28 -9.58
N SER A 295 -22.22 -30.54 -9.62
CA SER A 295 -23.08 -31.69 -9.35
C SER A 295 -23.55 -31.71 -7.88
N SER A 296 -24.63 -32.43 -7.59
CA SER A 296 -25.14 -32.57 -6.22
C SER A 296 -24.09 -33.10 -5.25
N ILE A 297 -23.22 -34.01 -5.71
CA ILE A 297 -22.11 -34.54 -4.91
C ILE A 297 -21.11 -33.43 -4.56
N LEU A 298 -20.75 -32.57 -5.52
CA LEU A 298 -19.82 -31.46 -5.26
C LEU A 298 -20.42 -30.43 -4.30
N LYS A 299 -21.70 -30.08 -4.50
CA LYS A 299 -22.45 -29.18 -3.60
C LYS A 299 -22.44 -29.69 -2.16
N LEU A 300 -22.76 -30.98 -1.97
CA LEU A 300 -22.76 -31.63 -0.65
C LEU A 300 -21.37 -31.63 -0.02
N VAL A 301 -20.34 -32.04 -0.77
CA VAL A 301 -18.97 -32.09 -0.24
C VAL A 301 -18.47 -30.69 0.11
N ALA A 302 -18.74 -29.68 -0.72
CA ALA A 302 -18.36 -28.30 -0.45
C ALA A 302 -18.95 -27.77 0.85
N VAL A 303 -20.27 -27.90 1.04
CA VAL A 303 -20.97 -27.43 2.24
C VAL A 303 -20.55 -28.23 3.48
N SER A 304 -20.36 -29.54 3.35
CA SER A 304 -19.88 -30.36 4.46
C SER A 304 -18.47 -29.95 4.94
N GLN A 305 -17.60 -29.56 4.01
CA GLN A 305 -16.23 -29.15 4.30
C GLN A 305 -16.18 -27.70 4.82
N ASN A 306 -16.99 -26.80 4.25
CA ASN A 306 -17.13 -25.41 4.67
C ASN A 306 -18.57 -24.94 4.47
N GLY A 307 -19.31 -24.70 5.56
CA GLY A 307 -20.72 -24.31 5.53
C GLY A 307 -20.94 -22.97 4.84
N THR A 308 -19.94 -22.08 4.84
CA THR A 308 -20.00 -20.81 4.07
C THR A 308 -19.92 -21.03 2.57
N ALA A 309 -19.54 -22.21 2.08
CA ALA A 309 -19.54 -22.53 0.65
C ALA A 309 -20.97 -22.51 0.05
N ILE A 310 -22.02 -22.55 0.88
CA ILE A 310 -23.41 -22.36 0.43
C ILE A 310 -23.62 -21.02 -0.27
N GLU A 311 -22.80 -20.01 0.03
CA GLU A 311 -22.73 -18.70 -0.66
C GLU A 311 -22.63 -18.84 -2.19
N PHE A 312 -21.95 -19.89 -2.66
CA PHE A 312 -21.68 -20.11 -4.08
C PHE A 312 -22.64 -21.11 -4.73
N ILE A 313 -23.69 -21.54 -4.02
CA ILE A 313 -24.67 -22.50 -4.52
C ILE A 313 -25.97 -21.75 -4.82
N GLN A 314 -26.34 -21.69 -6.09
CA GLN A 314 -27.66 -21.19 -6.48
C GLN A 314 -28.76 -22.15 -6.02
N GLU A 315 -29.79 -21.57 -5.40
CA GLU A 315 -30.99 -22.27 -4.90
C GLU A 315 -30.66 -23.55 -4.12
N PRO A 316 -29.96 -23.44 -2.97
CA PRO A 316 -29.55 -24.60 -2.19
C PRO A 316 -30.78 -25.34 -1.64
N THR A 317 -30.75 -26.67 -1.70
CA THR A 317 -31.82 -27.50 -1.12
C THR A 317 -31.91 -27.29 0.39
N LEU A 318 -33.08 -27.57 0.98
CA LEU A 318 -33.26 -27.48 2.43
C LEU A 318 -32.23 -28.33 3.19
N GLU A 319 -31.88 -29.51 2.66
CA GLU A 319 -30.81 -30.36 3.20
C GLU A 319 -29.44 -29.67 3.23
N LEU A 320 -29.05 -28.98 2.14
CA LEU A 320 -27.80 -28.22 2.10
C LEU A 320 -27.83 -27.02 3.03
N GLN A 321 -28.98 -26.34 3.14
CA GLN A 321 -29.16 -25.24 4.07
C GLN A 321 -28.96 -25.71 5.52
N HIS A 322 -29.57 -26.82 5.93
CA HIS A 322 -29.36 -27.42 7.25
C HIS A 322 -27.91 -27.80 7.47
N MET A 323 -27.30 -28.46 6.49
CA MET A 323 -25.90 -28.86 6.57
C MET A 323 -24.98 -27.65 6.77
N ALA A 324 -25.21 -26.55 6.05
CA ALA A 324 -24.44 -25.33 6.15
C ALA A 324 -24.52 -24.71 7.55
N VAL A 325 -25.73 -24.52 8.08
CA VAL A 325 -25.92 -23.87 9.39
C VAL A 325 -25.50 -24.77 10.56
N ASN A 326 -25.62 -26.09 10.41
CA ASN A 326 -25.10 -27.05 11.41
C ASN A 326 -23.57 -27.06 11.43
N GLN A 327 -22.93 -26.77 10.30
CA GLN A 327 -21.47 -26.70 10.21
C GLN A 327 -20.94 -25.37 10.75
N THR A 328 -21.59 -24.27 10.40
CA THR A 328 -21.34 -22.94 10.98
C THR A 328 -22.63 -22.13 11.00
N GLY A 329 -23.11 -21.74 12.19
CA GLY A 329 -24.38 -21.02 12.35
C GLY A 329 -24.41 -19.72 11.56
N PHE A 330 -23.24 -19.08 11.36
CA PHE A 330 -23.11 -17.89 10.52
C PHE A 330 -23.34 -18.13 9.02
N ALA A 331 -23.42 -19.37 8.55
CA ALA A 331 -23.78 -19.66 7.16
C ALA A 331 -25.20 -19.17 6.81
N ILE A 332 -26.07 -18.94 7.82
CA ILE A 332 -27.42 -18.41 7.60
C ILE A 332 -27.42 -17.06 6.86
N GLN A 333 -26.36 -16.26 7.01
CA GLN A 333 -26.22 -14.98 6.30
C GLN A 333 -26.22 -15.13 4.77
N PHE A 334 -25.91 -16.32 4.26
CA PHE A 334 -25.86 -16.64 2.83
C PHE A 334 -27.11 -17.36 2.33
N ILE A 335 -28.10 -17.60 3.21
CA ILE A 335 -29.35 -18.27 2.87
C ILE A 335 -30.43 -17.21 2.69
N GLN A 336 -31.03 -17.15 1.50
CA GLN A 336 -32.13 -16.23 1.24
C GLN A 336 -33.43 -16.75 1.88
N ASN A 337 -34.07 -15.92 2.69
CA ASN A 337 -35.34 -16.21 3.37
C ASN A 337 -35.36 -17.58 4.08
N PRO A 338 -34.44 -17.84 5.05
CA PRO A 338 -34.38 -19.12 5.75
C PRO A 338 -35.69 -19.37 6.49
N ASN A 339 -36.23 -20.58 6.40
CA ASN A 339 -37.43 -20.96 7.16
C ASN A 339 -37.10 -21.08 8.66
N GLU A 340 -38.13 -21.22 9.50
CA GLU A 340 -37.96 -21.28 10.95
C GLU A 340 -37.08 -22.46 11.41
N GLU A 341 -37.11 -23.59 10.68
CA GLU A 341 -36.27 -24.76 10.97
C GLU A 341 -34.77 -24.47 10.77
N ILE A 342 -34.42 -23.77 9.69
CA ILE A 342 -33.06 -23.34 9.38
C ILE A 342 -32.59 -22.26 10.35
N GLN A 343 -33.46 -21.28 10.64
CA GLN A 343 -33.20 -20.25 11.64
C GLN A 343 -32.87 -20.88 13.00
N LEU A 344 -33.69 -21.84 13.44
CA LEU A 344 -33.50 -22.53 14.71
C LEU A 344 -32.18 -23.31 14.72
N SER A 345 -31.90 -24.06 13.66
CA SER A 345 -30.64 -24.80 13.51
C SER A 345 -29.42 -23.88 13.62
N ALA A 346 -29.47 -22.71 12.98
CA ALA A 346 -28.38 -21.74 13.00
C ALA A 346 -28.11 -21.17 14.40
N VAL A 347 -29.16 -20.74 15.12
CA VAL A 347 -29.00 -20.16 16.46
C VAL A 347 -28.65 -21.20 17.52
N LEU A 348 -29.10 -22.44 17.36
CA LEU A 348 -28.68 -23.55 18.24
C LEU A 348 -27.21 -23.91 18.04
N GLN A 349 -26.70 -23.78 16.81
CA GLN A 349 -25.28 -23.98 16.53
C GLN A 349 -24.44 -22.82 17.09
N ASN A 350 -24.85 -21.58 16.83
CA ASN A 350 -24.22 -20.37 17.34
C ASN A 350 -25.28 -19.30 17.62
N GLY A 351 -25.49 -18.97 18.89
CA GLY A 351 -26.54 -18.02 19.30
C GLY A 351 -26.41 -16.63 18.64
N ARG A 352 -25.19 -16.20 18.27
CA ARG A 352 -24.99 -14.92 17.55
C ARG A 352 -25.41 -14.97 16.08
N ALA A 353 -25.77 -16.13 15.53
CA ALA A 353 -26.32 -16.22 14.18
C ALA A 353 -27.64 -15.44 14.03
N ILE A 354 -28.32 -15.14 15.15
CA ILE A 354 -29.54 -14.33 15.16
C ILE A 354 -29.33 -12.91 14.59
N ASP A 355 -28.11 -12.38 14.66
CA ASP A 355 -27.76 -11.07 14.06
C ASP A 355 -28.00 -11.03 12.54
N PHE A 356 -28.05 -12.20 11.89
CA PHE A 356 -28.28 -12.34 10.45
C PHE A 356 -29.72 -12.75 10.11
N ILE A 357 -30.60 -12.87 11.11
CA ILE A 357 -32.00 -13.25 10.91
C ILE A 357 -32.86 -11.99 10.94
N THR A 358 -33.54 -11.71 9.84
CA THR A 358 -34.49 -10.59 9.79
C THR A 358 -35.80 -10.99 10.47
N ASN A 359 -36.23 -10.22 11.49
CA ASN A 359 -37.46 -10.44 12.25
C ASN A 359 -37.62 -11.88 12.82
N PRO A 360 -36.69 -12.35 13.68
CA PRO A 360 -36.78 -13.68 14.28
C PRO A 360 -38.04 -13.84 15.15
N SER A 361 -38.64 -15.04 15.15
CA SER A 361 -39.75 -15.36 16.07
C SER A 361 -39.27 -15.39 17.52
N GLU A 362 -40.21 -15.28 18.48
CA GLU A 362 -39.86 -15.34 19.90
C GLU A 362 -39.16 -16.66 20.27
N ASP A 363 -39.54 -17.78 19.64
CA ASP A 363 -38.90 -19.08 19.85
C ASP A 363 -37.43 -19.06 19.37
N ILE A 364 -37.15 -18.40 18.24
CA ILE A 364 -35.78 -18.22 17.72
C ILE A 364 -34.96 -17.31 18.63
N LYS A 365 -35.53 -16.18 19.10
CA LYS A 365 -34.87 -15.29 20.07
C LYS A 365 -34.54 -16.03 21.35
N LEU A 366 -35.49 -16.81 21.86
CA LEU A 366 -35.32 -17.60 23.08
C LEU A 366 -34.24 -18.69 22.92
N ALA A 367 -34.23 -19.39 21.79
CA ALA A 367 -33.19 -20.36 21.48
C ALA A 367 -31.80 -19.71 21.38
N ALA A 368 -31.69 -18.55 20.73
CA ALA A 368 -30.43 -17.82 20.59
C ALA A 368 -29.83 -17.41 21.94
N VAL A 369 -30.62 -16.81 22.84
CA VAL A 369 -30.12 -16.39 24.16
C VAL A 369 -29.80 -17.56 25.08
N LYS A 370 -30.55 -18.67 24.97
CA LYS A 370 -30.25 -19.91 25.70
C LYS A 370 -28.91 -20.51 25.24
N GLN A 371 -28.56 -20.38 23.97
CA GLN A 371 -27.28 -20.83 23.46
C GLN A 371 -26.13 -19.86 23.78
N CYS A 372 -26.37 -18.55 23.65
CA CYS A 372 -25.39 -17.50 23.97
C CYS A 372 -26.14 -16.30 24.56
N GLY A 373 -26.00 -16.05 25.87
CA GLY A 373 -26.72 -14.95 26.52
C GLY A 373 -26.47 -13.59 25.84
N TRP A 374 -25.25 -13.36 25.35
CA TRP A 374 -24.87 -12.13 24.63
C TRP A 374 -25.56 -11.96 23.27
N ALA A 375 -26.28 -12.96 22.76
CA ALA A 375 -27.11 -12.82 21.56
C ALA A 375 -28.21 -11.77 21.73
N ILE A 376 -28.57 -11.41 22.96
CA ILE A 376 -29.58 -10.37 23.24
C ILE A 376 -29.16 -8.96 22.79
N ALA A 377 -27.85 -8.70 22.66
CA ALA A 377 -27.31 -7.34 22.49
C ALA A 377 -27.84 -6.60 21.25
N ASN A 378 -28.14 -7.30 20.16
CA ASN A 378 -28.65 -6.73 18.91
C ASN A 378 -30.13 -7.06 18.66
N MET A 379 -30.84 -7.64 19.62
CA MET A 379 -32.25 -7.99 19.44
C MET A 379 -33.13 -6.76 19.56
N GLU A 380 -33.97 -6.52 18.56
CA GLU A 380 -35.02 -5.52 18.67
C GLU A 380 -36.15 -6.03 19.58
N ASN A 381 -36.45 -5.25 20.63
CA ASN A 381 -37.57 -5.45 21.55
C ASN A 381 -37.70 -6.90 22.08
N PRO A 382 -36.69 -7.45 22.79
CA PRO A 382 -36.80 -8.79 23.37
C PRO A 382 -37.89 -8.84 24.46
N SER A 383 -38.68 -9.92 24.49
CA SER A 383 -39.68 -10.13 25.54
C SER A 383 -39.04 -10.34 26.92
N GLU A 384 -39.81 -10.16 27.99
CA GLU A 384 -39.32 -10.41 29.36
C GLU A 384 -38.81 -11.85 29.53
N GLU A 385 -39.43 -12.82 28.84
CA GLU A 385 -38.97 -14.21 28.84
C GLU A 385 -37.59 -14.36 28.20
N VAL A 386 -37.34 -13.71 27.05
CA VAL A 386 -36.04 -13.71 26.36
C VAL A 386 -34.98 -13.01 27.22
N LYS A 387 -35.30 -11.84 27.81
CA LYS A 387 -34.39 -11.12 28.72
C LYS A 387 -34.02 -11.98 29.94
N LEU A 388 -35.00 -12.62 30.57
CA LEU A 388 -34.80 -13.49 31.72
C LEU A 388 -33.94 -14.72 31.35
N ALA A 389 -34.18 -15.32 30.18
CA ALA A 389 -33.37 -16.43 29.69
C ALA A 389 -31.92 -16.01 29.41
N ALA A 390 -31.70 -14.80 28.84
CA ALA A 390 -30.37 -14.28 28.57
C ALA A 390 -29.53 -14.11 29.85
N VAL A 391 -30.09 -13.47 30.89
CA VAL A 391 -29.37 -13.27 32.16
C VAL A 391 -29.14 -14.57 32.94
N LYS A 392 -30.05 -15.54 32.81
CA LYS A 392 -29.84 -16.90 33.34
C LYS A 392 -28.73 -17.65 32.62
N GLN A 393 -28.47 -17.34 31.35
CA GLN A 393 -27.36 -17.92 30.60
C GLN A 393 -26.03 -17.21 30.88
N CYS A 394 -26.02 -15.89 31.04
CA CYS A 394 -24.84 -15.11 31.40
C CYS A 394 -25.28 -13.85 32.14
N GLY A 395 -25.01 -13.75 33.45
CA GLY A 395 -25.53 -12.66 34.28
C GLY A 395 -25.08 -11.28 33.83
N MET A 396 -23.86 -11.18 33.28
CA MET A 396 -23.26 -9.92 32.82
C MET A 396 -23.99 -9.27 31.64
N VAL A 397 -24.83 -10.01 30.89
CA VAL A 397 -25.59 -9.44 29.76
C VAL A 397 -26.63 -8.41 30.20
N ILE A 398 -26.92 -8.31 31.51
CA ILE A 398 -27.75 -7.25 32.05
C ILE A 398 -27.21 -5.85 31.72
N GLU A 399 -25.90 -5.72 31.44
CA GLU A 399 -25.28 -4.48 30.97
C GLU A 399 -25.97 -3.90 29.72
N VAL A 400 -26.41 -4.76 28.80
CA VAL A 400 -27.00 -4.36 27.52
C VAL A 400 -28.53 -4.47 27.50
N ILE A 401 -29.16 -4.89 28.60
CA ILE A 401 -30.62 -4.95 28.70
C ILE A 401 -31.15 -3.60 29.14
N GLU A 402 -31.96 -2.98 28.28
CA GLU A 402 -32.67 -1.74 28.62
C GLU A 402 -33.82 -2.01 29.61
N ASP A 403 -33.88 -1.20 30.67
CA ASP A 403 -34.89 -1.20 31.73
C ASP A 403 -35.29 -2.61 32.25
N PRO A 404 -34.34 -3.38 32.84
CA PRO A 404 -34.64 -4.73 33.33
C PRO A 404 -35.61 -4.68 34.52
N SER A 405 -36.55 -5.61 34.58
CA SER A 405 -37.43 -5.81 35.73
C SER A 405 -36.66 -6.29 36.97
N GLU A 406 -37.24 -6.14 38.17
CA GLU A 406 -36.60 -6.64 39.41
C GLU A 406 -36.30 -8.14 39.35
N GLU A 407 -37.17 -8.92 38.69
CA GLU A 407 -36.94 -10.35 38.47
C GLU A 407 -35.68 -10.61 37.61
N ILE A 408 -35.49 -9.87 36.52
CA ILE A 408 -34.30 -9.98 35.66
C ILE A 408 -33.04 -9.54 36.42
N LYS A 409 -33.12 -8.45 37.19
CA LYS A 409 -32.00 -7.97 38.02
C LYS A 409 -31.57 -9.02 39.05
N LEU A 410 -32.54 -9.60 39.77
CA LEU A 410 -32.29 -10.66 40.73
C LEU A 410 -31.70 -11.89 40.05
N ALA A 411 -32.24 -12.31 38.90
CA ALA A 411 -31.72 -13.44 38.15
C ALA A 411 -30.26 -13.21 37.69
N ALA A 412 -29.93 -12.00 37.22
CA ALA A 412 -28.58 -11.65 36.76
C ALA A 412 -27.54 -11.77 37.89
N VAL A 413 -27.80 -11.16 39.06
CA VAL A 413 -26.87 -11.23 40.19
C VAL A 413 -26.83 -12.60 40.85
N SER A 414 -27.92 -13.37 40.78
CA SER A 414 -27.96 -14.75 41.26
C SER A 414 -27.15 -15.68 40.36
N GLN A 415 -27.08 -15.39 39.06
CA GLN A 415 -26.25 -16.12 38.11
C GLN A 415 -24.77 -15.71 38.24
N GLU A 416 -24.50 -14.41 38.31
CA GLU A 416 -23.16 -13.85 38.36
C GLU A 416 -23.15 -12.58 39.23
N GLY A 417 -22.66 -12.68 40.46
CA GLY A 417 -22.78 -11.62 41.49
C GLY A 417 -22.16 -10.29 41.06
N PHE A 418 -21.11 -10.33 40.23
CA PHE A 418 -20.49 -9.14 39.66
C PHE A 418 -21.39 -8.36 38.70
N ALA A 419 -22.49 -8.94 38.21
CA ALA A 419 -23.47 -8.24 37.38
C ALA A 419 -24.11 -7.04 38.11
N VAL A 420 -24.04 -7.00 39.46
CA VAL A 420 -24.51 -5.86 40.26
C VAL A 420 -23.88 -4.54 39.84
N GLN A 421 -22.66 -4.56 39.28
CA GLN A 421 -21.96 -3.37 38.82
C GLN A 421 -22.69 -2.62 37.70
N PHE A 422 -23.56 -3.31 36.95
CA PHE A 422 -24.32 -2.75 35.84
C PHE A 422 -25.75 -2.37 36.22
N ILE A 423 -26.18 -2.67 37.46
CA ILE A 423 -27.52 -2.36 37.93
C ILE A 423 -27.52 -0.98 38.59
N LYS A 424 -28.24 -0.04 38.01
CA LYS A 424 -28.40 1.31 38.60
C LYS A 424 -29.32 1.23 39.82
N ASN A 425 -28.82 1.71 40.97
CA ASN A 425 -29.54 1.76 42.25
C ASN A 425 -30.18 0.41 42.64
N PRO A 426 -29.37 -0.66 42.86
CA PRO A 426 -29.89 -1.97 43.21
C PRO A 426 -30.60 -1.94 44.57
N SER A 427 -31.70 -2.69 44.70
CA SER A 427 -32.40 -2.89 45.98
C SER A 427 -31.52 -3.68 46.97
N GLU A 428 -31.84 -3.62 48.26
CA GLU A 428 -31.14 -4.44 49.27
C GLU A 428 -31.22 -5.94 48.96
N GLU A 429 -32.33 -6.38 48.38
CA GLU A 429 -32.50 -7.78 47.95
C GLU A 429 -31.50 -8.16 46.85
N ILE A 430 -31.34 -7.31 45.81
CA ILE A 430 -30.35 -7.50 44.74
C ILE A 430 -28.92 -7.47 45.30
N ILE A 431 -28.62 -6.51 46.19
CA ILE A 431 -27.31 -6.39 46.84
C ILE A 431 -26.97 -7.67 47.62
N ASN A 432 -27.92 -8.15 48.43
CA ASN A 432 -27.72 -9.35 49.24
C ASN A 432 -27.58 -10.60 48.37
N ALA A 433 -28.36 -10.70 47.28
CA ALA A 433 -28.24 -11.80 46.32
C ALA A 433 -26.88 -11.80 45.61
N ALA A 434 -26.39 -10.63 45.19
CA ALA A 434 -25.08 -10.47 44.54
C ALA A 434 -23.93 -10.92 45.47
N ILE A 435 -23.97 -10.50 46.74
CA ILE A 435 -22.96 -10.88 47.74
C ILE A 435 -23.07 -12.34 48.10
N ALA A 436 -24.29 -12.88 48.24
CA ALA A 436 -24.48 -14.29 48.52
C ALA A 436 -23.88 -15.18 47.42
N GLN A 437 -23.94 -14.75 46.16
CA GLN A 437 -23.32 -15.43 45.02
C GLN A 437 -21.80 -15.22 44.97
N SER A 438 -21.33 -13.98 45.14
CA SER A 438 -19.92 -13.63 45.20
C SER A 438 -19.68 -12.49 46.18
N SER A 439 -19.09 -12.80 47.32
CA SER A 439 -18.70 -11.83 48.36
C SER A 439 -17.88 -10.65 47.82
N LEU A 440 -17.04 -10.89 46.81
CA LEU A 440 -16.21 -9.87 46.16
C LEU A 440 -17.03 -8.85 45.36
N ALA A 441 -18.30 -9.13 45.04
CA ALA A 441 -19.18 -8.19 44.37
C ALA A 441 -19.40 -6.90 45.18
N ILE A 442 -19.15 -6.94 46.50
CA ILE A 442 -19.20 -5.77 47.38
C ILE A 442 -18.35 -4.59 46.89
N GLN A 443 -17.25 -4.85 46.14
CA GLN A 443 -16.40 -3.79 45.59
C GLN A 443 -17.11 -2.90 44.56
N PHE A 444 -18.19 -3.39 43.96
CA PHE A 444 -18.99 -2.69 42.96
C PHE A 444 -20.24 -2.01 43.55
N ILE A 445 -20.47 -2.17 44.85
CA ILE A 445 -21.62 -1.59 45.54
C ILE A 445 -21.20 -0.25 46.13
N THR A 446 -21.93 0.81 45.78
CA THR A 446 -21.67 2.14 46.35
C THR A 446 -22.28 2.23 47.74
N ASN A 447 -21.46 2.54 48.76
CA ASN A 447 -21.87 2.67 50.16
C ASN A 447 -22.65 1.45 50.74
N PRO A 448 -22.06 0.24 50.76
CA PRO A 448 -22.72 -0.93 51.31
C PRO A 448 -23.00 -0.76 52.82
N SER A 449 -24.13 -1.28 53.28
CA SER A 449 -24.53 -1.22 54.70
C SER A 449 -23.54 -2.00 55.59
N ILE A 450 -23.59 -1.76 56.90
CA ILE A 450 -22.76 -2.50 57.86
C ILE A 450 -23.07 -4.01 57.78
N ASP A 451 -24.34 -4.37 57.68
CA ASP A 451 -24.78 -5.77 57.59
C ASP A 451 -24.28 -6.42 56.29
N THR A 452 -24.39 -5.70 55.17
CA THR A 452 -23.86 -6.11 53.86
C THR A 452 -22.35 -6.35 53.89
N LYS A 453 -21.58 -5.50 54.58
CA LYS A 453 -20.13 -5.67 54.80
C LYS A 453 -19.81 -6.88 55.67
N LEU A 454 -20.57 -7.10 56.74
CA LEU A 454 -20.39 -8.24 57.64
C LEU A 454 -20.66 -9.56 56.91
N ILE A 455 -21.72 -9.63 56.10
CA ILE A 455 -22.06 -10.81 55.28
C ILE A 455 -20.92 -11.15 54.30
N ALA A 456 -20.38 -10.15 53.60
CA ALA A 456 -19.29 -10.36 52.64
C ALA A 456 -17.98 -10.82 53.32
N LEU A 457 -17.68 -10.31 54.52
CA LEU A 457 -16.50 -10.72 55.30
C LEU A 457 -16.63 -12.17 55.81
N GLN A 458 -17.81 -12.55 56.33
CA GLN A 458 -18.06 -13.91 56.83
C GLN A 458 -17.88 -14.98 55.74
N GLN A 459 -18.25 -14.69 54.49
CA GLN A 459 -18.01 -15.62 53.38
C GLN A 459 -16.54 -15.71 52.96
N ASN A 460 -15.77 -14.61 53.05
CA ASN A 460 -14.36 -14.58 52.65
C ASN A 460 -13.42 -15.20 53.71
N ASP A 461 -13.72 -15.08 55.00
CA ASP A 461 -12.91 -15.67 56.09
C ASP A 461 -12.85 -17.21 56.01
N TRP A 462 -13.89 -17.86 55.49
CA TRP A 462 -13.92 -19.32 55.29
C TRP A 462 -12.99 -19.83 54.17
N SER A 463 -12.44 -18.93 53.33
CA SER A 463 -11.47 -19.31 52.27
C SER A 463 -10.00 -19.29 52.73
N MET A 464 -9.69 -18.72 53.90
CA MET A 464 -8.34 -18.69 54.47
C MET A 464 -8.08 -19.79 55.52
N GLU A 465 -9.10 -20.53 55.97
CA GLU A 465 -8.94 -21.61 56.97
C GLU A 465 -8.53 -22.98 56.40
N PHE A 466 -8.32 -23.13 55.08
CA PHE A 466 -7.92 -24.40 54.44
C PHE A 466 -6.70 -24.30 53.49
N MET A 467 -5.78 -23.34 53.68
CA MET A 467 -4.46 -23.33 53.03
C MET A 467 -3.33 -23.83 53.95
#